data_AF-A0A973WDQ0-F1
#
_entry.id   AF-A0A973WDQ0-F1
#
_cell.length_a   1.000
_cell.length_b   1.000
_cell.length_c   1.000
_cell.angle_alpha   90.00
_cell.angle_beta   90.00
_cell.angle_gamma   90.00
#
_symmetry.space_group_name_H-M   'P 1'
#
loop_
_entity.id
_entity.type
_entity.pdbx_description
1 polymer ?
#
loop_
_entity_poly.entity_id
_entity_poly.type
_entity_poly.pdbx_seq_one_letter_code
_entity_poly.pdbx_strand_id
1 'polypeptide(L)'
;MTLVVTICWSSLAQARPDARKFSCAAAQKMVRDNGQVVFTTGPNTYSMFVSNRRYCDPWQVLSWQYAPTKDNPKCRVAYKCDEPIFDRPRFGLF
;
A
#
# COMPACT_ATOMS: atom_id res chain seq x y z
N MET A 1 -35.15 -15.53 -31.74
CA MET A 1 -34.90 -14.21 -31.11
C MET A 1 -34.40 -14.47 -29.70
N THR A 2 -33.10 -14.35 -29.45
CA THR A 2 -32.49 -14.51 -28.12
C THR A 2 -32.22 -13.13 -27.53
N LEU A 3 -32.83 -12.83 -26.38
CA LEU A 3 -32.56 -11.62 -25.62
C LEU A 3 -31.20 -11.75 -24.91
N VAL A 4 -30.30 -10.80 -25.17
CA VAL A 4 -29.06 -10.63 -24.41
C VAL A 4 -29.33 -9.60 -23.32
N VAL A 5 -29.28 -10.03 -22.05
CA VAL A 5 -29.40 -9.15 -20.88
C VAL A 5 -27.99 -8.77 -20.44
N THR A 6 -27.61 -7.51 -20.67
CA THR A 6 -26.35 -6.94 -20.18
C THR A 6 -26.52 -6.47 -18.73
N ILE A 7 -25.83 -7.15 -17.81
CA ILE A 7 -25.78 -6.77 -16.40
C ILE A 7 -24.67 -5.73 -16.24
N CYS A 8 -25.01 -4.52 -15.82
CA CYS A 8 -24.03 -3.47 -15.54
C CYS A 8 -23.52 -3.66 -14.10
N TRP A 9 -22.30 -4.16 -13.94
CA TRP A 9 -21.67 -4.30 -12.62
C TRP A 9 -21.13 -2.94 -12.17
N SER A 10 -21.80 -2.32 -11.20
CA SER A 10 -21.27 -1.15 -10.50
C SER A 10 -20.12 -1.59 -9.61
N SER A 11 -18.88 -1.25 -9.97
CA SER A 11 -17.74 -1.41 -9.07
C SER A 11 -17.90 -0.47 -7.87
N LEU A 12 -18.19 -1.03 -6.69
CA LEU A 12 -18.03 -0.28 -5.44
C LEU A 12 -16.55 0.12 -5.35
N ALA A 13 -16.27 1.42 -5.31
CA ALA A 13 -14.90 1.89 -5.06
C ALA A 13 -14.40 1.21 -3.78
N GLN A 14 -13.42 0.32 -3.88
CA GLN A 14 -12.93 -0.44 -2.73
C GLN A 14 -12.54 0.55 -1.62
N ALA A 15 -13.31 0.53 -0.53
CA ALA A 15 -13.04 1.37 0.63
C ALA A 15 -11.61 1.09 1.10
N ARG A 16 -10.82 2.15 1.30
CA ARG A 16 -9.46 2.01 1.84
C ARG A 16 -9.55 1.37 3.22
N PRO A 17 -8.93 0.19 3.44
CA PRO A 17 -8.95 -0.44 4.75
C PRO A 17 -8.31 0.51 5.78
N ASP A 18 -8.90 0.56 6.98
CA ASP A 18 -8.36 1.37 8.07
C ASP A 18 -7.42 0.49 8.91
N ALA A 19 -6.13 0.82 8.93
CA ALA A 19 -5.12 0.07 9.69
C ALA A 19 -5.46 -0.02 11.18
N ARG A 20 -6.17 0.97 11.72
CA ARG A 20 -6.59 1.03 13.13
C ARG A 20 -7.67 -0.01 13.48
N LYS A 21 -8.29 -0.63 12.48
CA LYS A 21 -9.27 -1.73 12.65
C LYS A 21 -8.61 -3.12 12.65
N PHE A 22 -7.34 -3.23 12.27
CA PHE A 22 -6.59 -4.48 12.22
C PHE A 22 -5.58 -4.58 13.37
N SER A 23 -5.19 -5.80 13.73
CA SER A 23 -3.98 -6.00 14.53
C SER A 23 -2.74 -5.75 13.67
N CYS A 24 -1.59 -5.50 14.30
CA CYS A 24 -0.32 -5.29 13.63
C CYS A 24 0.03 -6.46 12.70
N ALA A 25 -0.16 -7.69 13.20
CA ALA A 25 0.07 -8.91 12.42
C ALA A 25 -0.91 -9.05 11.24
N ALA A 26 -2.19 -8.67 11.41
CA ALA A 26 -3.18 -8.73 10.34
C ALA A 26 -2.90 -7.69 9.25
N ALA A 27 -2.52 -6.47 9.62
CA ALA A 27 -2.12 -5.44 8.67
C ALA A 27 -0.88 -5.87 7.87
N GLN A 28 0.14 -6.40 8.55
CA GLN A 28 1.33 -6.96 7.89
C GLN A 28 0.96 -8.10 6.92
N LYS A 29 0.08 -9.03 7.33
CA LYS A 29 -0.38 -10.13 6.48
C LYS A 29 -1.07 -9.61 5.23
N MET A 30 -1.96 -8.62 5.37
CA MET A 30 -2.67 -8.04 4.24
C MET A 30 -1.70 -7.44 3.21
N VAL A 31 -0.64 -6.74 3.64
CA VAL A 31 0.37 -6.22 2.70
C VAL A 31 1.16 -7.36 2.05
N ARG A 32 1.52 -8.40 2.80
CA ARG A 32 2.23 -9.56 2.22
C ARG A 32 1.39 -10.27 1.16
N ASP A 33 0.11 -10.48 1.40
CA ASP A 33 -0.79 -11.21 0.50
C ASP A 33 -1.10 -10.40 -0.78
N ASN A 34 -1.30 -9.07 -0.65
CA ASN A 34 -1.71 -8.22 -1.77
C ASN A 34 -0.53 -7.52 -2.48
N GLY A 35 0.66 -7.54 -1.87
CA GLY A 35 1.85 -6.88 -2.39
C GLY A 35 1.91 -5.38 -2.11
N GLN A 36 0.84 -4.64 -2.40
CA GLN A 36 0.72 -3.20 -2.13
C GLN A 36 -0.67 -2.89 -1.60
N VAL A 37 -0.74 -2.09 -0.53
CA VAL A 37 -2.02 -1.71 0.11
C VAL A 37 -1.96 -0.25 0.55
N VAL A 38 -3.02 0.49 0.26
CA VAL A 38 -3.22 1.84 0.80
C VAL A 38 -4.11 1.75 2.03
N PHE A 39 -3.55 1.99 3.21
CA PHE A 39 -4.31 2.04 4.45
C PHE A 39 -4.69 3.48 4.79
N THR A 40 -5.88 3.64 5.35
CA THR A 40 -6.19 4.79 6.20
C THR A 40 -5.40 4.66 7.50
N THR A 41 -4.64 5.68 7.87
CA THR A 41 -3.75 5.72 9.04
C THR A 41 -4.19 6.73 10.09
N GLY A 42 -5.20 7.55 9.78
CA GLY A 42 -5.74 8.59 10.65
C GLY A 42 -7.09 9.10 10.14
N PRO A 43 -7.69 10.11 10.78
CA PRO A 43 -8.99 10.65 10.38
C PRO A 43 -9.05 11.08 8.92
N ASN A 44 -7.97 11.70 8.44
CA ASN A 44 -7.84 12.24 7.07
C ASN A 44 -6.51 11.84 6.41
N THR A 45 -5.76 10.91 7.00
CA THR A 45 -4.44 10.51 6.51
C THR A 45 -4.47 9.08 6.02
N TYR A 46 -3.71 8.84 4.96
CA TYR A 46 -3.50 7.53 4.39
C TYR A 46 -2.03 7.36 4.04
N SER A 47 -1.60 6.11 3.90
CA SER A 47 -0.24 5.79 3.49
C SER A 47 -0.24 4.49 2.69
N MET A 48 0.66 4.39 1.73
CA MET A 48 0.82 3.22 0.87
C MET A 48 1.94 2.35 1.40
N PHE A 49 1.64 1.08 1.65
CA PHE A 49 2.56 0.09 2.17
C PHE A 49 2.85 -0.95 1.08
N VAL A 50 4.13 -1.27 0.88
CA VAL A 50 4.57 -2.27 -0.09
C VAL A 50 5.27 -3.43 0.60
N SER A 51 5.14 -4.63 0.04
CA SER A 51 5.73 -5.85 0.58
C SER A 51 7.18 -6.05 0.15
N ASN A 52 7.57 -5.54 -1.03
CA ASN A 52 8.90 -5.69 -1.58
C ASN A 52 9.26 -4.62 -2.63
N ARG A 53 10.51 -4.65 -3.10
CA ARG A 53 11.13 -3.67 -4.00
C ARG A 53 10.49 -3.60 -5.39
N ARG A 54 9.81 -4.66 -5.84
CA ARG A 54 9.16 -4.72 -7.16
C ARG A 54 8.01 -3.73 -7.30
N TYR A 55 7.45 -3.27 -6.18
CA TYR A 55 6.38 -2.26 -6.14
C TYR A 55 6.90 -0.82 -6.07
N CYS A 56 8.21 -0.63 -6.14
CA CYS A 56 8.86 0.67 -6.11
C CYS A 56 9.52 0.97 -7.46
N ASP A 57 9.77 2.25 -7.75
CA ASP A 57 10.47 2.66 -8.96
C ASP A 57 11.94 2.19 -8.95
N PRO A 58 12.58 1.96 -10.12
CA PRO A 58 13.93 1.39 -10.22
C PRO A 58 15.02 2.13 -9.44
N TRP A 59 14.84 3.41 -9.12
CA TRP A 59 15.79 4.25 -8.38
C TRP A 59 15.46 4.46 -6.89
N GLN A 60 14.31 4.01 -6.41
CA GLN A 60 13.93 4.14 -4.99
C GLN A 60 14.63 3.09 -4.09
N VAL A 61 14.40 3.13 -2.78
CA VAL A 61 14.84 2.11 -1.83
C VAL A 61 13.71 1.76 -0.87
N LEU A 62 13.75 0.55 -0.30
CA LEU A 62 12.79 0.15 0.72
C LEU A 62 13.20 0.75 2.07
N SER A 63 12.24 1.37 2.73
CA SER A 63 12.39 1.92 4.07
C SER A 63 11.21 1.49 4.93
N TRP A 64 11.44 1.28 6.23
CA TRP A 64 10.39 0.81 7.11
C TRP A 64 9.27 1.83 7.24
N GLN A 65 8.03 1.39 7.09
CA GLN A 65 6.86 2.23 7.28
C GLN A 65 5.97 1.74 8.41
N TYR A 66 5.49 2.72 9.17
CA TYR A 66 4.75 2.50 10.40
C TYR A 66 3.34 3.07 10.27
N ALA A 67 2.38 2.41 10.93
CA ALA A 67 1.02 2.90 11.08
C ALA A 67 0.49 2.58 12.48
N PRO A 68 -0.45 3.37 13.00
CA PRO A 68 -1.22 2.96 14.17
C PRO A 68 -2.16 1.81 13.80
N THR A 69 -2.05 0.70 14.53
CA THR A 69 -2.99 -0.43 14.47
C THR A 69 -3.80 -0.51 15.76
N LYS A 70 -4.78 -1.43 15.80
CA LYS A 70 -5.67 -1.60 16.97
C LYS A 70 -4.90 -1.89 18.27
N ASP A 71 -3.81 -2.63 18.16
CA ASP A 71 -2.99 -3.19 19.23
C ASP A 71 -1.64 -2.50 19.41
N ASN A 72 -1.12 -1.81 18.39
CA ASN A 72 0.17 -1.15 18.45
C ASN A 72 0.15 0.21 17.71
N PRO A 73 0.28 1.34 18.43
CA PRO A 73 0.23 2.67 17.81
C PRO A 73 1.44 2.99 16.92
N LYS A 74 2.54 2.22 17.02
CA LYS A 74 3.75 2.33 16.19
C LYS A 74 4.10 1.00 15.54
N CYS A 75 3.10 0.29 15.01
CA CYS A 75 3.31 -0.97 14.31
C CYS A 75 4.14 -0.75 13.04
N ARG A 76 5.17 -1.58 12.83
CA ARG A 76 5.88 -1.69 11.55
C ARG A 76 5.05 -2.56 10.60
N VAL A 77 4.22 -1.92 9.77
CA VAL A 77 3.27 -2.65 8.90
C VAL A 77 3.98 -3.27 7.70
N ALA A 78 4.83 -2.50 7.00
CA ALA A 78 5.64 -3.00 5.89
C ALA A 78 6.70 -1.94 5.52
N TYR A 79 6.94 -1.75 4.22
CA TYR A 79 7.86 -0.77 3.68
C TYR A 79 7.14 0.38 2.97
N LYS A 80 7.84 1.50 2.84
CA LYS A 80 7.61 2.54 1.84
C LYS A 80 8.76 2.54 0.83
N CYS A 81 8.49 3.08 -0.34
CA CYS A 81 9.50 3.40 -1.32
C CYS A 81 10.00 4.82 -1.04
N ASP A 82 11.26 4.95 -0.64
CA ASP A 82 11.91 6.25 -0.41
C ASP A 82 12.82 6.59 -1.60
N GLU A 83 12.83 7.85 -1.99
CA GLU A 83 13.81 8.36 -2.94
C GLU A 83 15.13 8.66 -2.20
N PRO A 84 16.27 8.07 -2.61
CA PRO A 84 17.55 8.36 -1.98
C PRO A 84 17.94 9.83 -2.20
N ILE A 85 18.17 10.55 -1.11
CA ILE A 85 18.54 11.97 -1.12
C ILE A 85 20.04 12.04 -1.41
N PHE A 86 20.39 12.15 -2.71
CA PHE A 86 21.74 12.29 -3.30
C PHE A 86 22.65 11.06 -3.32
N ASP A 87 22.57 10.31 -4.43
CA ASP A 87 23.74 9.77 -5.15
C ASP A 87 23.38 9.60 -6.64
N ARG A 88 23.41 10.71 -7.40
CA ARG A 88 23.23 10.69 -8.86
C ARG A 88 24.60 10.74 -9.53
N PRO A 89 25.07 9.59 -10.06
CA PRO A 89 25.55 9.60 -11.44
C PRO A 89 25.02 8.39 -12.25
N ARG A 90 23.80 7.91 -11.97
CA ARG A 90 23.16 6.83 -12.75
C ARG A 90 21.87 7.23 -13.48
N PHE A 91 21.58 8.52 -13.61
CA PHE A 91 20.58 8.99 -14.57
C PHE A 91 21.26 9.17 -15.94
N GLY A 92 21.74 8.05 -16.49
CA GLY A 92 22.05 7.96 -17.91
C GLY A 92 20.75 7.70 -18.65
N LEU A 93 20.27 8.74 -19.34
CA LEU A 93 19.65 8.66 -20.67
C LEU A 93 18.48 7.67 -20.82
N PHE A 94 17.26 8.20 -20.67
CA PHE A 94 16.15 7.82 -21.55
C PHE A 94 16.30 8.59 -22.87
#